data_AF-A0A078KM06-F1
#
_entry.id   AF-A0A078KM06-F1
#
_cell.length_a   1.000
_cell.length_b   1.000
_cell.length_c   1.000
_cell.angle_alpha   90.00
_cell.angle_beta   90.00
_cell.angle_gamma   90.00
#
_symmetry.space_group_name_H-M   'P 1'
#
loop_
_entity.id
_entity.type
_entity.pdbx_description
1 polymer ?
#
loop_
_entity_poly.entity_id
_entity_poly.type
_entity_poly.pdbx_seq_one_letter_code
_entity_poly.pdbx_strand_id
1 'polypeptide(L)'
;MAIDYKVSGMTKKTRRRVIWCSVIAVVVLAGGAAAAAALHMYGKSVQSDEIVFANIGEPCMGKSGFYYQKQNQNDSRYYYFDYSSKESVVLCNRPNCTHEDETTCDAYFDGIPLLAQYNDKLYFLVPGYENSVIYVANSDGSNKKRLISINGKVGFRLAIADNKLFYEKTVQQYDENLNPVGNPKVSICMYDLTVHKNSTLTKVRSGIDATIKLLGYYNNAVYYMYQDNKKKADPNIDYNEANLSYFKSLIGHQSIYRYDISTGKETEFLNSLDKFGISPALYQDSIFYMTTNSSSHVTTLYRYLLYNDELQIIASGKDLYNGIIECADGKVFYSRGVFNGKSVTYTSIKTSYAYDLKTGKSTEVKLRSGNDCYSVIGASSDLVFFSVGKNEALTGSTSDLSYAYMNKKDFYAGKLACTEIK
;
A
#
# COMPACT_ATOMS: atom_id res chain seq x y z
N MET A 1 -2.00 31.16 31.35
CA MET A 1 -0.93 31.95 30.68
C MET A 1 -0.74 31.34 29.30
N ALA A 2 -1.33 31.97 28.29
CA ALA A 2 -1.13 31.64 26.89
C ALA A 2 0.20 32.25 26.45
N ILE A 3 1.02 31.50 25.71
CA ILE A 3 2.24 32.02 25.10
C ILE A 3 2.06 31.91 23.59
N ASP A 4 1.83 33.07 22.99
CA ASP A 4 1.79 33.36 21.56
C ASP A 4 3.19 33.25 20.96
N TYR A 5 3.35 32.49 19.87
CA TYR A 5 4.56 32.55 19.06
C TYR A 5 4.38 33.56 17.92
N LYS A 6 5.00 34.73 18.08
CA LYS A 6 5.15 35.76 17.04
C LYS A 6 5.96 35.23 15.85
N VAL A 7 5.33 35.25 14.67
CA VAL A 7 6.00 35.07 13.38
C VAL A 7 6.81 36.34 13.07
N SER A 8 8.13 36.21 13.00
CA SER A 8 9.02 37.28 12.54
C SER A 8 8.98 37.42 11.01
N GLY A 9 8.91 38.66 10.54
CA GLY A 9 8.71 39.01 9.15
C GLY A 9 9.94 38.77 8.27
N MET A 10 9.70 38.23 7.07
CA MET A 10 10.61 38.32 5.93
C MET A 10 9.84 38.81 4.69
N THR A 11 10.42 39.76 3.97
CA THR A 11 9.82 40.51 2.87
C THR A 11 9.80 39.73 1.54
N LYS A 12 8.80 40.04 0.70
CA LYS A 12 8.37 39.33 -0.53
C LYS A 12 9.43 39.07 -1.62
N LYS A 13 10.60 39.72 -1.60
CA LYS A 13 11.62 39.60 -2.66
C LYS A 13 12.66 38.50 -2.40
N THR A 14 12.77 38.01 -1.16
CA THR A 14 13.66 36.89 -0.78
C THR A 14 12.96 35.52 -0.88
N ARG A 15 11.63 35.49 -1.06
CA ARG A 15 10.83 34.26 -1.26
C ARG A 15 11.17 33.47 -2.54
N ARG A 16 11.77 34.09 -3.55
CA ARG A 16 12.09 33.44 -4.84
C ARG A 16 13.35 32.56 -4.85
N ARG A 17 14.09 32.47 -3.74
CA ARG A 17 15.27 31.59 -3.63
C ARG A 17 15.22 30.59 -2.45
N VAL A 18 14.07 30.46 -1.78
CA VAL A 18 13.90 29.55 -0.62
C VAL A 18 12.80 28.48 -0.85
N ILE A 19 12.15 28.47 -2.01
CA ILE A 19 11.21 27.40 -2.39
C ILE A 19 11.89 26.53 -3.46
N TRP A 20 12.91 25.78 -3.03
CA TRP A 20 13.57 24.71 -3.79
C TRP A 20 14.11 23.61 -2.87
N CYS A 21 13.54 23.45 -1.66
CA CYS A 21 14.03 22.50 -0.64
C CYS A 21 13.00 21.46 -0.16
N SER A 22 11.98 21.11 -0.95
CA SER A 22 10.99 20.10 -0.52
C SER A 22 10.97 18.79 -1.33
N VAL A 23 11.91 18.56 -2.27
CA VAL A 23 11.94 17.30 -3.05
C VAL A 23 13.33 16.64 -3.18
N ILE A 24 14.46 17.24 -2.79
CA ILE A 24 15.76 16.53 -2.84
C ILE A 24 16.57 16.79 -1.57
N ALA A 25 16.48 15.86 -0.63
CA ALA A 25 17.56 15.46 0.27
C ALA A 25 17.49 13.93 0.47
N VAL A 26 17.49 13.22 -0.65
CA VAL A 26 18.06 11.86 -0.71
C VAL A 26 19.57 12.06 -0.83
N VAL A 27 20.31 11.44 0.09
CA VAL A 27 21.77 11.50 0.33
C VAL A 27 22.20 12.77 1.07
N VAL A 28 22.70 12.66 2.30
CA VAL A 28 24.12 12.53 2.70
C VAL A 28 24.08 12.15 4.20
N LEU A 29 24.51 10.99 4.72
CA LEU A 29 25.56 10.03 4.35
C LEU A 29 25.11 8.59 4.69
N ALA A 30 25.32 7.67 3.74
CA ALA A 30 25.11 6.22 3.81
C ALA A 30 23.68 5.77 4.21
N GLY A 31 22.81 5.56 3.20
CA GLY A 31 21.51 4.87 3.40
C GLY A 31 20.35 5.26 2.50
N GLY A 32 20.56 6.21 1.57
CA GLY A 32 19.47 6.91 0.89
C GLY A 32 18.85 6.23 -0.34
N ALA A 33 19.47 5.21 -0.94
CA ALA A 33 18.94 4.57 -2.16
C ALA A 33 18.10 3.31 -1.85
N ALA A 34 18.34 2.66 -0.71
CA ALA A 34 17.63 1.44 -0.29
C ALA A 34 16.16 1.68 0.14
N ALA A 35 15.79 2.91 0.52
CA ALA A 35 14.43 3.24 0.96
C ALA A 35 13.42 3.35 -0.19
N ALA A 36 13.84 3.84 -1.37
CA ALA A 36 12.97 4.01 -2.53
C ALA A 36 12.62 2.67 -3.20
N ALA A 37 13.50 1.67 -3.09
CA ALA A 37 13.27 0.35 -3.66
C ALA A 37 12.46 -0.59 -2.72
N ALA A 38 12.39 -0.28 -1.42
CA ALA A 38 11.48 -0.93 -0.47
C ALA A 38 10.02 -0.38 -0.55
N LEU A 39 9.79 0.67 -1.33
CA LEU A 39 8.54 1.43 -1.37
C LEU A 39 7.44 0.82 -2.28
N HIS A 40 7.70 -0.26 -3.01
CA HIS A 40 6.80 -0.79 -4.04
C HIS A 40 6.45 -2.28 -3.90
N MET A 41 5.96 -2.70 -2.73
CA MET A 41 5.52 -4.08 -2.51
C MET A 41 4.23 -4.14 -1.68
N TYR A 42 3.12 -3.66 -2.23
CA TYR A 42 1.85 -3.63 -1.53
C TYR A 42 0.74 -4.29 -2.37
N GLY A 43 0.11 -5.31 -1.79
CA GLY A 43 -1.14 -5.89 -2.30
C GLY A 43 -2.27 -4.87 -2.19
N LYS A 44 -3.10 -4.81 -3.24
CA LYS A 44 -4.08 -3.75 -3.51
C LYS A 44 -5.44 -4.00 -2.87
N SER A 45 -6.17 -2.90 -2.67
CA SER A 45 -7.46 -2.80 -2.00
C SER A 45 -8.65 -3.26 -2.83
N VAL A 46 -9.44 -4.23 -2.33
CA VAL A 46 -10.91 -4.14 -2.14
C VAL A 46 -11.28 -5.20 -1.12
N GLN A 47 -11.62 -4.85 0.13
CA GLN A 47 -12.05 -5.85 1.11
C GLN A 47 -13.53 -5.66 1.48
N SER A 48 -14.45 -5.99 0.57
CA SER A 48 -15.92 -5.84 0.76
C SER A 48 -16.41 -4.41 1.08
N ASP A 49 -17.74 -4.23 1.06
CA ASP A 49 -18.40 -2.96 1.41
C ASP A 49 -18.22 -2.56 2.90
N GLU A 50 -17.67 -3.47 3.73
CA GLU A 50 -17.56 -3.31 5.18
C GLU A 50 -16.12 -3.04 5.65
N ILE A 51 -15.10 -3.35 4.84
CA ILE A 51 -13.69 -3.20 5.18
C ILE A 51 -12.93 -2.43 4.10
N VAL A 52 -12.52 -1.22 4.45
CA VAL A 52 -11.74 -0.38 3.56
C VAL A 52 -10.28 -0.63 3.84
N PHE A 53 -9.48 -0.86 2.80
CA PHE A 53 -8.04 -0.97 2.89
C PHE A 53 -7.42 0.05 1.95
N ALA A 54 -6.40 0.76 2.40
CA ALA A 54 -5.69 1.74 1.59
C ALA A 54 -4.19 1.52 1.74
N ASN A 55 -3.47 1.67 0.63
CA ASN A 55 -2.01 1.76 0.60
C ASN A 55 -1.59 3.16 0.13
N ILE A 56 -0.35 3.52 0.39
CA ILE A 56 0.19 4.82 -0.05
C ILE A 56 0.20 4.92 -1.58
N GLY A 57 -0.25 6.06 -2.13
CA GLY A 57 -0.20 6.35 -3.57
C GLY A 57 -1.12 5.48 -4.43
N GLU A 58 -1.92 4.60 -3.83
CA GLU A 58 -2.90 3.80 -4.54
C GLU A 58 -4.25 4.52 -4.64
N PRO A 59 -5.00 4.28 -5.72
CA PRO A 59 -6.35 4.78 -5.84
C PRO A 59 -7.25 4.18 -4.75
N CYS A 60 -8.12 5.01 -4.19
CA CYS A 60 -9.12 4.59 -3.22
C CYS A 60 -10.42 4.22 -3.93
N MET A 61 -10.71 2.92 -4.01
CA MET A 61 -11.94 2.40 -4.62
C MET A 61 -13.15 2.70 -3.74
N GLY A 62 -14.21 3.23 -4.34
CA GLY A 62 -15.51 3.50 -3.73
C GLY A 62 -16.66 2.82 -4.48
N LYS A 63 -17.89 2.99 -4.00
CA LYS A 63 -19.07 2.33 -4.59
C LYS A 63 -19.45 2.85 -5.99
N SER A 64 -19.37 4.17 -6.17
CA SER A 64 -19.79 4.84 -7.42
C SER A 64 -18.63 5.37 -8.25
N GLY A 65 -17.40 5.26 -7.74
CA GLY A 65 -16.22 5.82 -8.35
C GLY A 65 -14.98 5.56 -7.51
N PHE A 66 -13.84 6.07 -7.93
CA PHE A 66 -12.61 5.97 -7.15
C PHE A 66 -11.84 7.29 -7.13
N TYR A 67 -11.08 7.48 -6.06
CA TYR A 67 -10.24 8.65 -5.86
C TYR A 67 -8.81 8.32 -6.24
N TYR A 68 -8.12 9.23 -6.92
CA TYR A 68 -6.75 9.02 -7.35
C TYR A 68 -6.00 10.33 -7.51
N GLN A 69 -4.67 10.25 -7.49
CA GLN A 69 -3.79 11.34 -7.88
C GLN A 69 -3.17 10.99 -9.24
N LYS A 70 -3.12 11.93 -10.18
CA LYS A 70 -2.40 11.71 -11.43
C LYS A 70 -0.91 11.57 -11.10
N GLN A 71 -0.28 10.46 -11.46
CA GLN A 71 1.15 10.23 -11.16
C GLN A 71 2.06 10.90 -12.21
N ASN A 72 1.79 12.18 -12.50
CA ASN A 72 2.65 13.02 -13.33
C ASN A 72 3.29 14.07 -12.41
N GLN A 73 4.60 14.30 -12.55
CA GLN A 73 5.38 15.14 -11.61
C GLN A 73 4.90 16.60 -11.47
N ASN A 74 3.98 17.06 -12.32
CA ASN A 74 3.46 18.42 -12.34
C ASN A 74 2.03 18.57 -11.82
N ASP A 75 1.35 17.48 -11.43
CA ASP A 75 -0.03 17.54 -10.93
C ASP A 75 -0.22 16.73 -9.65
N SER A 76 -0.18 17.42 -8.51
CA SER A 76 -0.39 16.84 -7.18
C SER A 76 -1.86 16.85 -6.75
N ARG A 77 -2.80 17.24 -7.63
CA ARG A 77 -4.23 17.25 -7.32
C ARG A 77 -4.80 15.84 -7.27
N TYR A 78 -5.76 15.65 -6.37
CA TYR A 78 -6.62 14.48 -6.38
C TYR A 78 -7.85 14.70 -7.24
N TYR A 79 -8.30 13.60 -7.81
CA TYR A 79 -9.44 13.48 -8.69
C TYR A 79 -10.39 12.40 -8.18
N TYR A 80 -11.65 12.52 -8.55
CA TYR A 80 -12.65 11.47 -8.42
C TYR A 80 -13.09 11.03 -9.83
N PHE A 81 -12.94 9.75 -10.15
CA PHE A 81 -13.46 9.15 -11.37
C PHE A 81 -14.83 8.53 -11.09
N ASP A 82 -15.87 8.99 -11.78
CA ASP A 82 -17.23 8.47 -11.65
C ASP A 82 -17.46 7.30 -12.62
N TYR A 83 -17.91 6.15 -12.11
CA TYR A 83 -18.07 4.93 -12.92
C TYR A 83 -19.16 5.05 -14.00
N SER A 84 -20.21 5.83 -13.73
CA SER A 84 -21.37 5.92 -14.62
C SER A 84 -21.07 6.80 -15.84
N SER A 85 -20.54 7.99 -15.59
CA SER A 85 -20.17 8.96 -16.62
C SER A 85 -18.83 8.65 -17.27
N LYS A 86 -17.96 7.91 -16.57
CA LYS A 86 -16.57 7.62 -16.98
C LYS A 86 -15.72 8.88 -17.10
N GLU A 87 -16.05 9.89 -16.30
CA GLU A 87 -15.38 11.18 -16.26
C GLU A 87 -14.69 11.40 -14.92
N SER A 88 -13.61 12.18 -14.95
CA SER A 88 -12.88 12.59 -13.76
C SER A 88 -13.16 14.05 -13.41
N VAL A 89 -13.42 14.32 -12.13
CA VAL A 89 -13.54 15.68 -11.58
C VAL A 89 -12.43 15.94 -10.58
N VAL A 90 -11.96 17.18 -10.50
CA VAL A 90 -11.00 17.61 -9.46
C VAL A 90 -11.70 17.50 -8.11
N LEU A 91 -11.03 16.92 -7.10
CA LEU A 91 -11.57 16.71 -5.76
C LEU A 91 -11.62 18.02 -4.95
N CYS A 92 -12.42 18.97 -5.39
CA CYS A 92 -12.59 20.27 -4.74
C CYS A 92 -14.00 20.80 -5.00
N ASN A 93 -14.75 21.03 -3.93
CA ASN A 93 -16.11 21.57 -4.00
C ASN A 93 -16.17 23.09 -3.75
N ARG A 94 -15.03 23.79 -3.72
CA ARG A 94 -15.03 25.24 -3.49
C ARG A 94 -15.48 25.97 -4.77
N PRO A 95 -16.57 26.76 -4.73
CA PRO A 95 -17.00 27.53 -5.89
C PRO A 95 -15.89 28.47 -6.38
N ASN A 96 -15.74 28.59 -7.70
CA ASN A 96 -14.76 29.46 -8.36
C ASN A 96 -13.28 29.18 -8.00
N CYS A 97 -12.97 27.98 -7.48
CA CYS A 97 -11.58 27.59 -7.29
C CYS A 97 -10.88 27.43 -8.65
N THR A 98 -9.75 28.10 -8.85
CA THR A 98 -8.95 27.97 -10.07
C THR A 98 -8.13 26.68 -10.10
N HIS A 99 -7.98 26.02 -8.95
CA HIS A 99 -7.11 24.86 -8.73
C HIS A 99 -5.62 25.12 -9.02
N GLU A 100 -5.18 26.38 -8.91
CA GLU A 100 -3.77 26.79 -9.11
C GLU A 100 -3.02 27.03 -7.78
N ASP A 101 -3.76 27.27 -6.70
CA ASP A 101 -3.18 27.50 -5.37
C ASP A 101 -3.31 26.27 -4.48
N GLU A 102 -2.20 25.54 -4.33
CA GLU A 102 -2.11 24.32 -3.53
C GLU A 102 -2.42 24.56 -2.05
N THR A 103 -2.24 25.78 -1.55
CA THR A 103 -2.44 26.09 -0.12
C THR A 103 -3.91 26.29 0.24
N THR A 104 -4.75 26.59 -0.75
CA THR A 104 -6.17 26.88 -0.53
C THR A 104 -7.09 25.86 -1.18
N CYS A 105 -6.69 25.21 -2.27
CA CYS A 105 -7.53 24.25 -2.99
C CYS A 105 -7.67 22.92 -2.23
N ASP A 106 -8.91 22.44 -2.09
CA ASP A 106 -9.22 21.22 -1.32
C ASP A 106 -8.69 19.94 -1.99
N ALA A 107 -8.37 20.00 -3.28
CA ALA A 107 -7.81 18.87 -4.05
C ALA A 107 -6.34 18.60 -3.77
N TYR A 108 -5.64 19.52 -3.08
CA TYR A 108 -4.25 19.35 -2.70
C TYR A 108 -4.13 18.82 -1.28
N PHE A 109 -3.24 17.85 -1.13
CA PHE A 109 -2.88 17.25 0.14
C PHE A 109 -1.38 17.40 0.36
N ASP A 110 -0.99 17.52 1.62
CA ASP A 110 0.42 17.50 1.98
C ASP A 110 0.99 16.10 1.70
N GLY A 111 1.92 16.02 0.75
CA GLY A 111 2.53 14.76 0.34
C GLY A 111 1.59 13.80 -0.40
N ILE A 112 1.91 12.50 -0.34
CA ILE A 112 1.09 11.43 -0.93
C ILE A 112 0.39 10.71 0.23
N PRO A 113 -0.84 11.08 0.60
CA PRO A 113 -1.56 10.43 1.69
C PRO A 113 -1.97 9.00 1.35
N LEU A 114 -2.21 8.22 2.40
CA LEU A 114 -3.09 7.07 2.34
C LEU A 114 -4.55 7.53 2.36
N LEU A 115 -5.33 7.10 1.38
CA LEU A 115 -6.72 7.52 1.20
C LEU A 115 -7.70 6.36 1.35
N ALA A 116 -8.66 6.50 2.27
CA ALA A 116 -9.74 5.55 2.50
C ALA A 116 -11.10 6.25 2.50
N GLN A 117 -12.09 5.69 1.80
CA GLN A 117 -13.48 6.15 1.86
C GLN A 117 -14.29 5.21 2.77
N TYR A 118 -14.90 5.75 3.83
CA TYR A 118 -15.74 4.99 4.75
C TYR A 118 -16.91 5.86 5.24
N ASN A 119 -18.15 5.33 5.20
CA ASN A 119 -19.38 6.03 5.63
C ASN A 119 -19.49 7.47 5.09
N ASP A 120 -19.39 7.64 3.76
CA ASP A 120 -19.48 8.93 3.05
C ASP A 120 -18.46 9.99 3.51
N LYS A 121 -17.35 9.53 4.08
CA LYS A 121 -16.22 10.36 4.48
C LYS A 121 -14.93 9.84 3.87
N LEU A 122 -14.00 10.76 3.67
CA LEU A 122 -12.63 10.46 3.30
C LEU A 122 -11.73 10.58 4.51
N TYR A 123 -10.88 9.58 4.69
CA TYR A 123 -9.85 9.53 5.72
C TYR A 123 -8.49 9.57 5.05
N PHE A 124 -7.66 10.48 5.50
CA PHE A 124 -6.33 10.72 4.93
C PHE A 124 -5.31 10.50 6.02
N LEU A 125 -4.44 9.52 5.86
CA LEU A 125 -3.29 9.36 6.73
C LEU A 125 -2.07 9.93 6.01
N VAL A 126 -1.56 11.04 6.54
CA VAL A 126 -0.42 11.79 6.02
C VAL A 126 0.80 11.40 6.85
N PRO A 127 1.76 10.66 6.28
CA PRO A 127 2.99 10.32 6.98
C PRO A 127 3.84 11.57 7.22
N GLY A 128 4.36 11.72 8.43
CA GLY A 128 5.40 12.70 8.72
C GLY A 128 6.67 12.04 9.24
N TYR A 129 7.73 12.84 9.34
CA TYR A 129 9.05 12.37 9.80
C TYR A 129 9.01 11.93 11.27
N GLU A 130 8.57 12.82 12.16
CA GLU A 130 8.37 12.53 13.59
C GLU A 130 6.90 12.38 13.98
N ASN A 131 6.03 13.15 13.32
CA ASN A 131 4.61 13.19 13.64
C ASN A 131 3.79 13.01 12.38
N SER A 132 2.88 12.04 12.41
CA SER A 132 1.93 11.79 11.32
C SER A 132 0.55 12.32 11.71
N VAL A 133 -0.31 12.55 10.74
CA VAL A 133 -1.64 13.12 10.98
C VAL A 133 -2.68 12.33 10.23
N ILE A 134 -3.82 12.07 10.88
CA ILE A 134 -5.01 11.60 10.18
C ILE A 134 -5.98 12.76 10.06
N TYR A 135 -6.43 13.03 8.84
CA TYR A 135 -7.51 13.96 8.53
C TYR A 135 -8.79 13.21 8.18
N VAL A 136 -9.91 13.90 8.31
CA VAL A 136 -11.20 13.46 7.77
C VAL A 136 -11.83 14.60 6.98
N ALA A 137 -12.46 14.29 5.85
CA ALA A 137 -13.20 15.22 5.01
C ALA A 137 -14.52 14.59 4.55
N ASN A 138 -15.38 15.40 3.93
CA ASN A 138 -16.51 14.89 3.16
C ASN A 138 -16.02 14.16 1.90
N SER A 139 -16.88 13.32 1.30
CA SER A 139 -16.58 12.60 0.05
C SER A 139 -16.23 13.48 -1.16
N ASP A 140 -16.53 14.77 -1.12
CA ASP A 140 -16.16 15.77 -2.13
C ASP A 140 -14.86 16.53 -1.82
N GLY A 141 -14.15 16.12 -0.76
CA GLY A 141 -12.92 16.77 -0.28
C GLY A 141 -13.15 17.97 0.66
N SER A 142 -14.38 18.47 0.77
CA SER A 142 -14.70 19.64 1.61
C SER A 142 -14.66 19.32 3.11
N ASN A 143 -14.63 20.37 3.95
CA ASN A 143 -14.65 20.27 5.42
C ASN A 143 -13.52 19.38 6.00
N LYS A 144 -12.35 19.39 5.35
CA LYS A 144 -11.14 18.73 5.83
C LYS A 144 -10.78 19.22 7.23
N LYS A 145 -10.71 18.30 8.18
CA LYS A 145 -10.33 18.58 9.57
C LYS A 145 -9.37 17.52 10.09
N ARG A 146 -8.47 17.92 10.99
CA ARG A 146 -7.57 16.98 11.67
C ARG A 146 -8.38 16.09 12.61
N LEU A 147 -8.28 14.79 12.42
CA LEU A 147 -8.87 13.78 13.30
C LEU A 147 -7.96 13.51 14.50
N ILE A 148 -6.70 13.13 14.24
CA ILE A 148 -5.68 12.90 15.28
C ILE A 148 -4.28 13.29 14.82
N SER A 149 -3.43 13.65 15.77
CA SER A 149 -1.98 13.68 15.62
C SER A 149 -1.36 12.41 16.21
N ILE A 150 -0.38 11.85 15.53
CA ILE A 150 0.31 10.62 15.91
C ILE A 150 1.77 10.96 16.14
N ASN A 151 2.25 10.80 17.37
CA ASN A 151 3.68 10.86 17.67
C ASN A 151 4.33 9.54 17.20
N GLY A 152 5.03 9.60 16.08
CA GLY A 152 5.63 8.48 15.37
C GLY A 152 5.36 8.56 13.87
N LYS A 153 6.20 7.86 13.11
CA LYS A 153 5.99 7.60 11.70
C LYS A 153 4.89 6.55 11.55
N VAL A 154 3.93 6.82 10.69
CA VAL A 154 2.96 5.81 10.25
C VAL A 154 3.51 5.00 9.09
N GLY A 155 3.09 3.75 9.00
CA GLY A 155 3.46 2.90 7.88
C GLY A 155 2.61 3.17 6.64
N PHE A 156 2.60 2.20 5.74
CA PHE A 156 2.09 2.39 4.37
C PHE A 156 0.69 1.82 4.17
N ARG A 157 -0.04 1.57 5.26
CA ARG A 157 -1.36 0.95 5.23
C ARG A 157 -2.32 1.52 6.26
N LEU A 158 -3.57 1.59 5.84
CA LEU A 158 -4.71 2.05 6.61
C LEU A 158 -5.86 1.07 6.36
N ALA A 159 -6.52 0.61 7.42
CA ALA A 159 -7.77 -0.15 7.28
C ALA A 159 -8.89 0.50 8.09
N ILE A 160 -10.13 0.45 7.60
CA ILE A 160 -11.30 0.90 8.33
C ILE A 160 -12.39 -0.16 8.27
N ALA A 161 -12.83 -0.65 9.42
CA ALA A 161 -13.89 -1.63 9.56
C ALA A 161 -14.61 -1.44 10.90
N ASP A 162 -15.92 -1.71 10.97
CA ASP A 162 -16.71 -1.65 12.20
C ASP A 162 -16.48 -0.39 13.06
N ASN A 163 -16.50 0.77 12.38
CA ASN A 163 -16.21 2.09 12.95
C ASN A 163 -14.84 2.17 13.67
N LYS A 164 -13.86 1.39 13.25
CA LYS A 164 -12.49 1.40 13.77
C LYS A 164 -11.52 1.57 12.62
N LEU A 165 -10.58 2.49 12.81
CA LEU A 165 -9.51 2.77 11.89
C LEU A 165 -8.22 2.17 12.46
N PHE A 166 -7.55 1.33 11.67
CA PHE A 166 -6.31 0.65 12.05
C PHE A 166 -5.15 1.18 11.21
N TYR A 167 -4.01 1.40 11.86
CA TYR A 167 -2.82 1.92 11.20
C TYR A 167 -1.53 1.40 11.82
N GLU A 168 -0.48 1.33 11.00
CA GLU A 168 0.87 0.97 11.40
C GLU A 168 1.55 2.16 12.09
N LYS A 169 2.28 1.91 13.17
CA LYS A 169 3.04 2.95 13.88
C LYS A 169 4.46 2.48 14.18
N THR A 170 5.42 3.33 13.85
CA THR A 170 6.84 3.19 14.16
C THR A 170 7.34 4.41 14.93
N VAL A 171 8.03 4.19 16.04
CA VAL A 171 8.72 5.23 16.80
C VAL A 171 10.21 4.92 16.77
N GLN A 172 10.99 5.84 16.19
CA GLN A 172 12.44 5.78 16.11
C GLN A 172 13.01 6.97 16.90
N GLN A 173 14.03 6.70 17.73
CA GLN A 173 14.79 7.76 18.38
C GLN A 173 15.95 8.19 17.49
N TYR A 174 16.32 9.46 17.57
CA TYR A 174 17.39 10.05 16.80
C TYR A 174 18.34 10.81 17.72
N ASP A 175 19.63 10.81 17.39
CA ASP A 175 20.61 11.68 18.03
C ASP A 175 20.54 13.12 17.46
N GLU A 176 21.39 14.00 17.95
CA GLU A 176 21.50 15.39 17.49
C GLU A 176 21.85 15.54 15.99
N ASN A 177 22.40 14.49 15.38
CA ASN A 177 22.77 14.44 13.96
C ASN A 177 21.72 13.70 13.11
N LEU A 178 20.53 13.43 13.67
CA LEU A 178 19.45 12.68 13.03
C LEU A 178 19.80 11.23 12.66
N ASN A 179 20.78 10.63 13.35
CA ASN A 179 21.07 9.21 13.20
C ASN A 179 20.12 8.38 14.08
N PRO A 180 19.58 7.26 13.58
CA PRO A 180 18.72 6.41 14.37
C PRO A 180 19.48 5.77 15.55
N VAL A 181 19.01 6.06 16.77
CA VAL A 181 19.53 5.51 18.03
C VAL A 181 18.63 4.38 18.52
N GLY A 182 19.26 3.26 18.91
CA GLY A 182 18.55 2.07 19.37
C GLY A 182 17.67 1.44 18.29
N ASN A 183 16.79 0.54 18.73
CA ASN A 183 15.88 -0.18 17.86
C ASN A 183 14.55 0.56 17.73
N PRO A 184 13.91 0.57 16.54
CA PRO A 184 12.57 1.11 16.38
C PRO A 184 11.58 0.34 17.26
N LYS A 185 10.51 1.03 17.67
CA LYS A 185 9.35 0.43 18.33
C LYS A 185 8.18 0.42 17.37
N VAL A 186 7.58 -0.74 17.14
CA VAL A 186 6.51 -0.95 16.17
C VAL A 186 5.25 -1.53 16.80
N SER A 187 4.08 -1.09 16.34
CA SER A 187 2.77 -1.56 16.79
C SER A 187 1.67 -1.26 15.77
N ILE A 188 0.57 -2.01 15.81
CA ILE A 188 -0.69 -1.59 15.20
C ILE A 188 -1.46 -0.75 16.21
N CYS A 189 -1.98 0.39 15.76
CA CYS A 189 -2.83 1.27 16.53
C CYS A 189 -4.26 1.24 15.99
N MET A 190 -5.20 1.64 16.84
CA MET A 190 -6.62 1.72 16.53
C MET A 190 -7.16 3.08 16.97
N TYR A 191 -7.89 3.75 16.08
CA TYR A 191 -8.77 4.85 16.40
C TYR A 191 -10.23 4.40 16.29
N ASP A 192 -10.95 4.42 17.41
CA ASP A 192 -12.39 4.15 17.42
C ASP A 192 -13.15 5.41 16.97
N LEU A 193 -13.85 5.31 15.85
CA LEU A 193 -14.61 6.41 15.24
C LEU A 193 -15.89 6.73 16.01
N THR A 194 -16.38 5.82 16.86
CA THR A 194 -17.61 5.99 17.65
C THR A 194 -17.34 6.77 18.93
N VAL A 195 -16.31 6.36 19.68
CA VAL A 195 -15.95 7.01 20.97
C VAL A 195 -14.79 8.00 20.84
N HIS A 196 -14.29 8.23 19.63
CA HIS A 196 -13.21 9.17 19.32
C HIS A 196 -11.91 8.93 20.11
N LYS A 197 -11.54 7.66 20.29
CA LYS A 197 -10.40 7.26 21.13
C LYS A 197 -9.30 6.60 20.31
N ASN A 198 -8.09 7.13 20.42
CA ASN A 198 -6.89 6.50 19.90
C ASN A 198 -6.25 5.56 20.93
N SER A 199 -5.73 4.42 20.48
CA SER A 199 -5.07 3.44 21.34
C SER A 199 -4.03 2.61 20.58
N THR A 200 -3.03 2.09 21.30
CA THR A 200 -2.17 1.03 20.79
C THR A 200 -2.91 -0.30 20.95
N LEU A 201 -3.13 -1.01 19.84
CA LEU A 201 -3.92 -2.24 19.82
C LEU A 201 -3.06 -3.46 20.19
N THR A 202 -1.91 -3.61 19.53
CA THR A 202 -1.05 -4.79 19.66
C THR A 202 0.09 -4.56 20.66
N LYS A 203 0.79 -5.63 21.05
CA LYS A 203 2.04 -5.49 21.80
C LYS A 203 3.03 -4.62 21.03
N VAL A 204 3.63 -3.65 21.72
CA VAL A 204 4.74 -2.86 21.18
C VAL A 204 5.98 -3.75 21.12
N ARG A 205 6.49 -3.98 19.91
CA ARG A 205 7.69 -4.78 19.66
C ARG A 205 8.86 -3.89 19.29
N SER A 206 10.07 -4.38 19.54
CA SER A 206 11.31 -3.67 19.18
C SER A 206 12.38 -4.70 18.84
N GLY A 207 13.12 -4.42 17.77
CA GLY A 207 14.13 -5.29 17.20
C GLY A 207 14.95 -4.51 16.16
N ILE A 208 16.05 -5.10 15.71
CA ILE A 208 16.91 -4.45 14.71
C ILE A 208 16.13 -4.31 13.41
N ASP A 209 16.03 -3.09 12.90
CA ASP A 209 15.23 -2.75 11.71
C ASP A 209 13.80 -3.30 11.78
N ALA A 210 13.21 -3.33 12.97
CA ALA A 210 11.88 -3.91 13.16
C ALA A 210 10.82 -3.17 12.31
N THR A 211 9.95 -3.96 11.69
CA THR A 211 8.83 -3.47 10.88
C THR A 211 7.54 -4.16 11.30
N ILE A 212 6.42 -3.48 11.07
CA ILE A 212 5.08 -4.04 11.23
C ILE A 212 4.25 -3.66 10.02
N LYS A 213 3.48 -4.63 9.51
CA LYS A 213 2.70 -4.49 8.30
C LYS A 213 1.28 -4.96 8.56
N LEU A 214 0.32 -4.05 8.52
CA LEU A 214 -1.11 -4.34 8.59
C LEU A 214 -1.49 -5.18 7.36
N LEU A 215 -2.13 -6.33 7.54
CA LEU A 215 -2.58 -7.17 6.42
C LEU A 215 -4.06 -6.96 6.13
N GLY A 216 -4.88 -6.79 7.16
CA GLY A 216 -6.31 -6.54 7.00
C GLY A 216 -7.09 -6.81 8.28
N TYR A 217 -8.40 -6.77 8.13
CA TYR A 217 -9.36 -7.08 9.18
C TYR A 217 -10.25 -8.23 8.71
N TYR A 218 -10.60 -9.15 9.59
CA TYR A 218 -11.57 -10.20 9.30
C TYR A 218 -12.14 -10.74 10.61
N ASN A 219 -13.47 -10.92 10.67
CA ASN A 219 -14.17 -11.54 11.80
C ASN A 219 -13.73 -11.01 13.18
N ASN A 220 -13.82 -9.67 13.36
CA ASN A 220 -13.42 -8.98 14.60
C ASN A 220 -11.96 -9.19 15.04
N ALA A 221 -11.08 -9.50 14.08
CA ALA A 221 -9.66 -9.62 14.30
C ALA A 221 -8.85 -8.81 13.30
N VAL A 222 -7.73 -8.26 13.77
CA VAL A 222 -6.72 -7.59 12.95
C VAL A 222 -5.60 -8.57 12.67
N TYR A 223 -5.21 -8.66 11.40
CA TYR A 223 -4.09 -9.47 10.96
C TYR A 223 -2.94 -8.56 10.57
N TYR A 224 -1.74 -8.87 11.05
CA TYR A 224 -0.55 -8.08 10.74
C TYR A 224 0.70 -8.98 10.74
N MET A 225 1.71 -8.56 10.00
CA MET A 225 3.02 -9.21 9.99
C MET A 225 4.00 -8.36 10.81
N TYR A 226 4.79 -9.02 11.65
CA TYR A 226 5.94 -8.40 12.32
C TYR A 226 7.22 -9.06 11.83
N GLN A 227 8.25 -8.26 11.61
CA GLN A 227 9.58 -8.72 11.23
C GLN A 227 10.65 -7.91 11.96
N ASP A 228 11.74 -8.57 12.34
CA ASP A 228 13.01 -7.93 12.69
C ASP A 228 14.20 -8.64 12.01
N ASN A 229 15.37 -8.02 12.09
CA ASN A 229 16.60 -8.54 11.55
C ASN A 229 17.54 -9.05 12.65
N LYS A 230 18.40 -10.02 12.31
CA LYS A 230 19.52 -10.50 13.14
C LYS A 230 20.62 -9.45 13.29
N LYS A 231 20.73 -8.55 12.30
CA LYS A 231 21.72 -7.48 12.22
C LYS A 231 21.20 -6.36 11.32
N LYS A 232 21.78 -5.16 11.47
CA LYS A 232 21.40 -4.01 10.65
C LYS A 232 21.66 -4.29 9.17
N ALA A 233 20.73 -3.87 8.31
CA ALA A 233 20.97 -3.82 6.87
C ALA A 233 22.11 -2.84 6.55
N ASP A 234 22.94 -3.20 5.57
CA ASP A 234 23.96 -2.31 5.05
C ASP A 234 23.26 -1.21 4.25
N PRO A 235 23.37 0.07 4.67
CA PRO A 235 22.73 1.17 3.99
C PRO A 235 23.18 1.37 2.54
N ASN A 236 24.30 0.78 2.13
CA ASN A 236 24.86 0.92 0.78
C ASN A 236 24.42 -0.20 -0.18
N ILE A 237 23.64 -1.17 0.30
CA ILE A 237 23.09 -2.24 -0.55
C ILE A 237 21.65 -1.89 -0.92
N ASP A 238 21.41 -1.72 -2.21
CA ASP A 238 20.06 -1.46 -2.71
C ASP A 238 19.16 -2.68 -2.63
N TYR A 239 17.91 -2.46 -2.23
CA TYR A 239 16.88 -3.49 -2.25
C TYR A 239 16.43 -3.75 -3.69
N ASN A 240 16.94 -4.80 -4.32
CA ASN A 240 16.57 -5.19 -5.68
C ASN A 240 16.62 -6.72 -5.83
N GLU A 241 16.16 -7.23 -6.98
CA GLU A 241 16.10 -8.67 -7.25
C GLU A 241 17.46 -9.37 -7.07
N ALA A 242 18.56 -8.72 -7.47
CA ALA A 242 19.92 -9.26 -7.33
C ALA A 242 20.33 -9.43 -5.86
N ASN A 243 19.88 -8.52 -4.98
CA ASN A 243 20.23 -8.49 -3.56
C ASN A 243 19.20 -9.17 -2.64
N LEU A 244 18.11 -9.74 -3.15
CA LEU A 244 17.08 -10.38 -2.31
C LEU A 244 17.63 -11.46 -1.36
N SER A 245 18.65 -12.22 -1.77
CA SER A 245 19.27 -13.24 -0.91
C SER A 245 19.98 -12.62 0.30
N TYR A 246 20.57 -11.44 0.13
CA TYR A 246 21.18 -10.69 1.23
C TYR A 246 20.11 -10.27 2.25
N PHE A 247 19.04 -9.59 1.80
CA PHE A 247 17.98 -9.14 2.70
C PHE A 247 17.26 -10.30 3.40
N LYS A 248 17.02 -11.42 2.70
CA LYS A 248 16.47 -12.64 3.32
C LYS A 248 17.39 -13.20 4.41
N SER A 249 18.70 -13.13 4.22
CA SER A 249 19.67 -13.59 5.23
C SER A 249 19.67 -12.75 6.50
N LEU A 250 19.19 -11.50 6.43
CA LEU A 250 19.10 -10.60 7.57
C LEU A 250 17.95 -10.95 8.50
N ILE A 251 16.88 -11.58 8.00
CA ILE A 251 15.66 -11.82 8.77
C ILE A 251 15.98 -12.65 10.03
N GLY A 252 15.63 -12.07 11.18
CA GLY A 252 15.70 -12.66 12.51
C GLY A 252 14.42 -13.40 12.82
N HIS A 253 13.36 -12.62 12.97
CA HIS A 253 12.01 -13.09 13.20
C HIS A 253 11.09 -12.57 12.08
N GLN A 254 10.17 -13.40 11.61
CA GLN A 254 9.08 -12.97 10.74
C GLN A 254 7.85 -13.85 10.95
N SER A 255 6.75 -13.25 11.41
CA SER A 255 5.50 -13.98 11.61
C SER A 255 4.28 -13.13 11.31
N ILE A 256 3.20 -13.79 10.91
CA ILE A 256 1.86 -13.20 10.88
C ILE A 256 1.17 -13.49 12.21
N TYR A 257 0.55 -12.45 12.76
CA TYR A 257 -0.22 -12.46 13.99
C TYR A 257 -1.67 -12.14 13.70
N ARG A 258 -2.55 -12.75 14.50
CA ARG A 258 -3.97 -12.41 14.62
C ARG A 258 -4.19 -11.76 15.98
N TYR A 259 -4.80 -10.60 16.01
CA TYR A 259 -5.25 -9.93 17.23
C TYR A 259 -6.77 -9.94 17.28
N ASP A 260 -7.36 -10.69 18.22
CA ASP A 260 -8.80 -10.66 18.47
C ASP A 260 -9.18 -9.41 19.27
N ILE A 261 -10.03 -8.55 18.69
CA ILE A 261 -10.39 -7.27 19.32
C ILE A 261 -11.28 -7.49 20.54
N SER A 262 -12.16 -8.50 20.53
CA SER A 262 -13.10 -8.72 21.64
C SER A 262 -12.39 -9.24 22.88
N THR A 263 -11.42 -10.14 22.71
CA THR A 263 -10.73 -10.76 23.85
C THR A 263 -9.40 -10.09 24.17
N GLY A 264 -8.90 -9.22 23.30
CA GLY A 264 -7.55 -8.66 23.38
C GLY A 264 -6.44 -9.71 23.22
N LYS A 265 -6.77 -10.89 22.68
CA LYS A 265 -5.84 -12.02 22.57
C LYS A 265 -5.06 -11.90 21.27
N GLU A 266 -3.75 -11.82 21.39
CA GLU A 266 -2.80 -11.89 20.28
C GLU A 266 -2.33 -13.33 20.11
N THR A 267 -2.42 -13.88 18.90
CA THR A 267 -1.98 -15.23 18.57
C THR A 267 -1.03 -15.17 17.39
N GLU A 268 0.14 -15.78 17.53
CA GLU A 268 1.03 -16.02 16.41
C GLU A 268 0.46 -17.15 15.55
N PHE A 269 0.26 -16.88 14.27
CA PHE A 269 -0.60 -17.68 13.40
C PHE A 269 0.17 -18.36 12.26
N LEU A 270 1.11 -17.66 11.62
CA LEU A 270 2.03 -18.23 10.64
C LEU A 270 3.47 -17.80 11.00
N ASN A 271 4.23 -18.72 11.60
CA ASN A 271 5.56 -18.48 12.19
C ASN A 271 6.72 -19.20 11.51
N SER A 272 6.45 -20.09 10.56
CA SER A 272 7.46 -20.81 9.77
C SER A 272 7.68 -20.16 8.40
N LEU A 273 7.57 -18.83 8.34
CA LEU A 273 7.75 -18.05 7.11
C LEU A 273 9.21 -18.00 6.64
N ASP A 274 10.12 -18.63 7.39
CA ASP A 274 11.59 -18.63 7.37
C ASP A 274 12.31 -18.42 6.04
N LYS A 275 11.69 -18.54 4.87
CA LYS A 275 12.39 -18.34 3.61
C LYS A 275 11.66 -17.57 2.51
N PHE A 276 10.33 -17.39 2.48
CA PHE A 276 9.71 -16.84 1.25
C PHE A 276 8.32 -16.21 1.38
N GLY A 277 8.14 -15.16 0.57
CA GLY A 277 6.87 -14.55 0.17
C GLY A 277 7.00 -13.04 0.10
N ILE A 278 7.00 -12.49 -1.11
CA ILE A 278 6.79 -11.04 -1.29
C ILE A 278 5.33 -10.77 -0.91
N SER A 279 5.14 -10.04 0.19
CA SER A 279 3.89 -9.37 0.56
C SER A 279 2.62 -10.25 0.60
N PRO A 280 2.33 -10.93 1.72
CA PRO A 280 1.02 -11.55 1.89
C PRO A 280 -0.10 -10.52 1.72
N ALA A 281 -1.20 -10.98 1.15
CA ALA A 281 -2.41 -10.20 0.93
C ALA A 281 -3.57 -10.86 1.69
N LEU A 282 -4.26 -10.09 2.52
CA LEU A 282 -5.53 -10.53 3.09
C LEU A 282 -6.63 -10.01 2.18
N TYR A 283 -7.47 -10.92 1.69
CA TYR A 283 -8.59 -10.57 0.84
C TYR A 283 -9.79 -11.45 1.18
N GLN A 284 -10.92 -10.80 1.48
CA GLN A 284 -12.13 -11.43 2.00
C GLN A 284 -11.83 -12.28 3.25
N ASP A 285 -12.02 -13.59 3.15
CA ASP A 285 -11.90 -14.60 4.22
C ASP A 285 -10.55 -15.33 4.21
N SER A 286 -9.56 -14.80 3.50
CA SER A 286 -8.36 -15.55 3.14
C SER A 286 -7.08 -14.72 3.23
N ILE A 287 -5.98 -15.37 3.57
CA ILE A 287 -4.63 -14.85 3.38
C ILE A 287 -3.96 -15.58 2.23
N PHE A 288 -3.44 -14.82 1.26
CA PHE A 288 -2.70 -15.31 0.12
C PHE A 288 -1.22 -15.00 0.30
N TYR A 289 -0.38 -15.99 0.04
CA TYR A 289 1.07 -15.84 0.12
C TYR A 289 1.76 -16.85 -0.79
N MET A 290 2.99 -16.55 -1.20
CA MET A 290 3.82 -17.47 -1.97
C MET A 290 5.01 -17.94 -1.18
N THR A 291 5.38 -19.21 -1.30
CA THR A 291 6.70 -19.68 -0.84
C THR A 291 7.49 -20.27 -1.99
N THR A 292 8.82 -20.20 -1.94
CA THR A 292 9.68 -20.89 -2.90
C THR A 292 10.51 -21.92 -2.14
N ASN A 293 10.76 -23.10 -2.70
CA ASN A 293 11.67 -24.04 -2.08
C ASN A 293 13.11 -23.70 -2.54
N SER A 294 14.04 -23.47 -1.62
CA SER A 294 15.41 -23.04 -1.97
C SER A 294 16.20 -24.08 -2.76
N SER A 295 15.89 -25.38 -2.59
CA SER A 295 16.62 -26.47 -3.24
C SER A 295 16.04 -26.82 -4.61
N SER A 296 14.71 -26.79 -4.74
CA SER A 296 14.04 -27.12 -6.00
C SER A 296 13.65 -25.90 -6.84
N HIS A 297 13.75 -24.69 -6.30
CA HIS A 297 13.29 -23.43 -6.92
C HIS A 297 11.80 -23.39 -7.27
N VAL A 298 11.00 -24.34 -6.78
CA VAL A 298 9.55 -24.38 -7.00
C VAL A 298 8.90 -23.31 -6.14
N THR A 299 8.13 -22.41 -6.75
CA THR A 299 7.27 -21.45 -6.05
C THR A 299 5.85 -22.00 -5.98
N THR A 300 5.20 -21.87 -4.83
CA THR A 300 3.81 -22.26 -4.60
C THR A 300 3.02 -21.08 -4.05
N LEU A 301 1.89 -20.77 -4.67
CA LEU A 301 0.89 -19.82 -4.20
C LEU A 301 -0.15 -20.54 -3.35
N TYR A 302 -0.27 -20.10 -2.11
CA TYR A 302 -1.20 -20.62 -1.12
C TYR A 302 -2.38 -19.67 -0.89
N ARG A 303 -3.51 -20.26 -0.53
CA ARG A 303 -4.66 -19.61 0.09
C ARG A 303 -4.86 -20.24 1.46
N TYR A 304 -4.77 -19.44 2.51
CA TYR A 304 -5.13 -19.86 3.85
C TYR A 304 -6.53 -19.32 4.18
N LEU A 305 -7.48 -20.22 4.45
CA LEU A 305 -8.86 -19.90 4.79
C LEU A 305 -8.98 -19.57 6.28
N LEU A 306 -9.43 -18.37 6.61
CA LEU A 306 -9.45 -17.85 7.99
C LEU A 306 -10.60 -18.39 8.84
N TYR A 307 -11.62 -19.00 8.23
CA TYR A 307 -12.81 -19.49 8.96
C TYR A 307 -12.68 -20.95 9.44
N ASN A 308 -11.81 -21.75 8.83
CA ASN A 308 -11.61 -23.17 9.15
C ASN A 308 -10.13 -23.59 9.22
N ASP A 309 -9.20 -22.63 9.13
CA ASP A 309 -7.76 -22.86 9.18
C ASP A 309 -7.22 -23.81 8.09
N GLU A 310 -7.94 -23.91 6.96
CA GLU A 310 -7.56 -24.78 5.84
C GLU A 310 -6.54 -24.10 4.90
N LEU A 311 -5.51 -24.85 4.53
CA LEU A 311 -4.49 -24.43 3.57
C LEU A 311 -4.74 -25.06 2.20
N GLN A 312 -4.88 -24.22 1.18
CA GLN A 312 -5.10 -24.62 -0.22
C GLN A 312 -3.93 -24.18 -1.10
N ILE A 313 -3.59 -25.01 -2.10
CA ILE A 313 -2.62 -24.67 -3.14
C ILE A 313 -3.38 -24.17 -4.36
N ILE A 314 -3.12 -22.93 -4.78
CA ILE A 314 -3.70 -22.35 -6.00
C ILE A 314 -2.86 -22.74 -7.22
N ALA A 315 -1.54 -22.56 -7.12
CA ALA A 315 -0.60 -22.81 -8.21
C ALA A 315 0.77 -23.19 -7.64
N SER A 316 1.50 -24.05 -8.36
CA SER A 316 2.88 -24.39 -8.03
C SER A 316 3.68 -24.61 -9.31
N GLY A 317 4.96 -24.21 -9.29
CA GLY A 317 5.89 -24.40 -10.40
C GLY A 317 7.16 -23.55 -10.29
N LYS A 318 8.20 -23.94 -11.03
CA LYS A 318 9.43 -23.12 -11.20
C LYS A 318 9.18 -21.89 -12.07
N ASP A 319 8.13 -21.94 -12.89
CA ASP A 319 7.67 -20.90 -13.80
C ASP A 319 6.73 -19.90 -13.12
N LEU A 320 6.40 -20.06 -11.84
CA LEU A 320 5.55 -19.14 -11.11
C LEU A 320 6.35 -17.91 -10.63
N TYR A 321 5.87 -16.72 -10.99
CA TYR A 321 6.46 -15.45 -10.57
C TYR A 321 6.14 -15.18 -9.10
N ASN A 322 7.19 -15.12 -8.27
CA ASN A 322 7.08 -14.74 -6.85
C ASN A 322 7.09 -13.22 -6.73
N GLY A 323 5.96 -12.58 -7.07
CA GLY A 323 5.78 -11.14 -7.03
C GLY A 323 4.60 -10.71 -6.15
N ILE A 324 4.11 -9.49 -6.40
CA ILE A 324 2.94 -8.95 -5.69
C ILE A 324 1.71 -9.80 -6.01
N ILE A 325 0.97 -10.15 -4.96
CA ILE A 325 -0.34 -10.81 -5.08
C ILE A 325 -1.40 -9.71 -5.19
N GLU A 326 -2.09 -9.68 -6.31
CA GLU A 326 -3.18 -8.74 -6.56
C GLU A 326 -4.53 -9.45 -6.37
N CYS A 327 -5.46 -8.78 -5.70
CA CYS A 327 -6.80 -9.31 -5.47
C CYS A 327 -7.86 -8.26 -5.80
N ALA A 328 -8.84 -8.64 -6.61
CA ALA A 328 -10.00 -7.81 -6.94
C ALA A 328 -11.12 -8.68 -7.53
N ASP A 329 -12.36 -8.20 -7.50
CA ASP A 329 -13.52 -8.87 -8.12
C ASP A 329 -13.74 -10.34 -7.70
N GLY A 330 -13.43 -10.68 -6.44
CA GLY A 330 -13.50 -12.06 -5.97
C GLY A 330 -12.44 -12.98 -6.57
N LYS A 331 -11.33 -12.43 -7.06
CA LYS A 331 -10.26 -13.16 -7.76
C LYS A 331 -8.89 -12.78 -7.23
N VAL A 332 -7.95 -13.70 -7.43
CA VAL A 332 -6.52 -13.52 -7.16
C VAL A 332 -5.77 -13.61 -8.49
N PHE A 333 -4.91 -12.64 -8.75
CA PHE A 333 -4.12 -12.59 -9.97
C PHE A 333 -2.69 -13.06 -9.69
N TYR A 334 -2.20 -13.94 -10.55
CA TYR A 334 -0.82 -14.43 -10.51
C TYR A 334 -0.26 -14.60 -11.91
N SER A 335 1.06 -14.67 -12.01
CA SER A 335 1.76 -14.67 -13.30
C SER A 335 2.76 -15.82 -13.41
N ARG A 336 2.93 -16.33 -14.62
CA ARG A 336 3.92 -17.34 -14.98
C ARG A 336 4.87 -16.80 -16.06
N GLY A 337 6.12 -17.20 -16.00
CA GLY A 337 7.18 -16.70 -16.87
C GLY A 337 8.29 -17.70 -17.15
N VAL A 338 9.34 -17.22 -17.82
CA VAL A 338 10.51 -18.05 -18.14
C VAL A 338 11.44 -18.10 -16.94
N PHE A 339 11.67 -19.30 -16.42
CA PHE A 339 12.58 -19.58 -15.32
C PHE A 339 14.04 -19.46 -15.80
N ASN A 340 14.85 -18.64 -15.12
CA ASN A 340 16.24 -18.38 -15.49
C ASN A 340 17.28 -19.30 -14.81
N GLY A 341 16.83 -20.36 -14.14
CA GLY A 341 17.67 -21.21 -13.31
C GLY A 341 17.64 -20.87 -11.81
N LYS A 342 17.19 -19.66 -11.44
CA LYS A 342 17.08 -19.19 -10.05
C LYS A 342 15.67 -18.76 -9.66
N SER A 343 15.02 -17.95 -10.50
CA SER A 343 13.67 -17.41 -10.31
C SER A 343 13.03 -17.07 -11.66
N VAL A 344 11.76 -16.70 -11.62
CA VAL A 344 11.11 -15.94 -12.70
C VAL A 344 11.28 -14.46 -12.37
N THR A 345 11.80 -13.69 -13.32
CA THR A 345 11.97 -12.24 -13.15
C THR A 345 10.71 -11.53 -13.64
N TYR A 346 10.54 -10.28 -13.22
CA TYR A 346 9.43 -9.47 -13.70
C TYR A 346 9.40 -9.41 -15.23
N THR A 347 10.52 -9.16 -15.90
CA THR A 347 10.60 -9.04 -17.36
C THR A 347 10.36 -10.36 -18.12
N SER A 348 10.41 -11.52 -17.44
CA SER A 348 10.24 -12.83 -18.08
C SER A 348 8.82 -13.40 -18.02
N ILE A 349 7.86 -12.71 -17.38
CA ILE A 349 6.44 -13.11 -17.34
C ILE A 349 5.88 -13.19 -18.77
N LYS A 350 5.16 -14.28 -19.05
CA LYS A 350 4.54 -14.60 -20.34
C LYS A 350 3.02 -14.66 -20.26
N THR A 351 2.49 -15.25 -19.19
CA THR A 351 1.05 -15.45 -19.02
C THR A 351 0.63 -15.05 -17.63
N SER A 352 -0.60 -14.58 -17.50
CA SER A 352 -1.21 -14.21 -16.23
C SER A 352 -2.56 -14.90 -16.09
N TYR A 353 -2.99 -15.09 -14.86
CA TYR A 353 -4.19 -15.85 -14.53
C TYR A 353 -5.01 -15.11 -13.49
N ALA A 354 -6.33 -15.16 -13.65
CA ALA A 354 -7.28 -14.80 -12.63
C ALA A 354 -7.86 -16.08 -12.02
N TYR A 355 -7.50 -16.35 -10.76
CA TYR A 355 -8.07 -17.45 -9.97
C TYR A 355 -9.36 -16.98 -9.32
N ASP A 356 -10.49 -17.60 -9.69
CA ASP A 356 -11.80 -17.28 -9.14
C ASP A 356 -12.03 -17.98 -7.79
N LEU A 357 -12.25 -17.19 -6.74
CA LEU A 357 -12.40 -17.70 -5.37
C LEU A 357 -13.68 -18.49 -5.15
N LYS A 358 -14.70 -18.28 -5.99
CA LYS A 358 -15.99 -18.98 -5.92
C LYS A 358 -15.93 -20.31 -6.66
N THR A 359 -15.32 -20.34 -7.84
CA THR A 359 -15.29 -21.58 -8.66
C THR A 359 -14.03 -22.42 -8.45
N GLY A 360 -12.98 -21.86 -7.85
CA GLY A 360 -11.69 -22.51 -7.69
C GLY A 360 -10.95 -22.75 -9.01
N LYS A 361 -11.23 -21.95 -10.05
CA LYS A 361 -10.68 -22.12 -11.40
C LYS A 361 -9.87 -20.91 -11.81
N SER A 362 -8.73 -21.16 -12.47
CA SER A 362 -7.92 -20.12 -13.10
C SER A 362 -8.33 -19.93 -14.55
N THR A 363 -8.51 -18.68 -14.95
CA THR A 363 -8.68 -18.27 -16.35
C THR A 363 -7.50 -17.43 -16.78
N GLU A 364 -6.94 -17.67 -17.97
CA GLU A 364 -5.86 -16.85 -18.50
C GLU A 364 -6.36 -15.43 -18.78
N VAL A 365 -5.58 -14.43 -18.37
CA VAL A 365 -5.83 -13.01 -18.62
C VAL A 365 -4.56 -12.36 -19.15
N LYS A 366 -4.72 -11.25 -19.86
CA LYS A 366 -3.59 -10.45 -20.33
C LYS A 366 -3.37 -9.29 -19.40
N LEU A 367 -2.22 -9.28 -18.72
CA LEU A 367 -1.74 -8.15 -17.90
C LEU A 367 -0.51 -7.48 -18.53
N ARG A 368 -0.23 -7.81 -19.80
CA ARG A 368 0.90 -7.29 -20.57
C ARG A 368 0.56 -7.12 -22.04
N SER A 369 1.02 -6.02 -22.61
CA SER A 369 0.95 -5.72 -24.03
C SER A 369 2.21 -4.97 -24.46
N GLY A 370 3.11 -5.63 -25.20
CA GLY A 370 4.38 -5.02 -25.60
C GLY A 370 5.21 -4.59 -24.38
N ASN A 371 5.42 -3.28 -24.22
CA ASN A 371 6.13 -2.70 -23.07
C ASN A 371 5.22 -2.32 -21.90
N ASP A 372 3.90 -2.40 -22.07
CA ASP A 372 2.93 -1.98 -21.08
C ASP A 372 2.59 -3.14 -20.14
N CYS A 373 2.50 -2.79 -18.87
CA CYS A 373 2.19 -3.68 -17.76
C CYS A 373 0.98 -3.12 -17.02
N TYR A 374 0.06 -4.02 -16.70
CA TYR A 374 -1.22 -3.69 -16.08
C TYR A 374 -1.28 -4.38 -14.73
N SER A 375 -1.51 -3.60 -13.68
CA SER A 375 -1.72 -4.12 -12.33
C SER A 375 -3.15 -3.82 -11.92
N VAL A 376 -3.89 -4.84 -11.52
CA VAL A 376 -5.32 -4.73 -11.19
C VAL A 376 -5.48 -3.96 -9.90
N ILE A 377 -6.20 -2.83 -9.94
CA ILE A 377 -6.43 -1.95 -8.77
C ILE A 377 -7.82 -2.09 -8.17
N GLY A 378 -8.76 -2.69 -8.90
CA GLY A 378 -10.11 -2.93 -8.40
C GLY A 378 -11.11 -3.16 -9.53
N ALA A 379 -12.38 -3.23 -9.18
CA ALA A 379 -13.47 -3.47 -10.12
C ALA A 379 -14.78 -2.83 -9.65
N SER A 380 -15.62 -2.41 -10.60
CA SER A 380 -17.02 -2.01 -10.36
C SER A 380 -17.94 -3.19 -10.68
N SER A 381 -19.24 -2.97 -10.95
CA SER A 381 -20.14 -4.04 -11.41
C SER A 381 -19.71 -4.64 -12.77
N ASP A 382 -19.25 -3.80 -13.70
CA ASP A 382 -19.05 -4.11 -15.12
C ASP A 382 -17.63 -3.82 -15.61
N LEU A 383 -16.82 -3.08 -14.84
CA LEU A 383 -15.45 -2.69 -15.21
C LEU A 383 -14.39 -3.32 -14.30
N VAL A 384 -13.20 -3.50 -14.86
CA VAL A 384 -11.94 -3.72 -14.13
C VAL A 384 -11.06 -2.50 -14.34
N PHE A 385 -10.38 -2.07 -13.28
CA PHE A 385 -9.50 -0.93 -13.28
C PHE A 385 -8.05 -1.36 -13.12
N PHE A 386 -7.15 -0.63 -13.77
CA PHE A 386 -5.72 -0.91 -13.82
C PHE A 386 -4.92 0.35 -13.50
N SER A 387 -3.81 0.17 -12.78
CA SER A 387 -2.67 1.05 -12.97
C SER A 387 -1.82 0.52 -14.12
N VAL A 388 -1.45 1.38 -15.05
CA VAL A 388 -0.68 1.06 -16.24
C VAL A 388 0.69 1.72 -16.14
N GLY A 389 1.74 0.93 -16.36
CA GLY A 389 3.11 1.43 -16.40
C GLY A 389 3.94 0.68 -17.42
N LYS A 390 5.12 1.21 -17.75
CA LYS A 390 6.07 0.55 -18.65
C LYS A 390 6.90 -0.51 -17.90
N ASN A 391 7.51 -1.44 -18.64
CA ASN A 391 8.31 -2.58 -18.14
C ASN A 391 9.31 -2.28 -17.00
N GLU A 392 9.78 -1.04 -16.85
CA GLU A 392 10.71 -0.61 -15.79
C GLU A 392 10.03 0.23 -14.68
N ALA A 393 8.84 0.79 -14.93
CA ALA A 393 8.18 1.77 -14.07
C ALA A 393 7.54 1.14 -12.83
N LEU A 394 7.02 -0.10 -12.92
CA LEU A 394 6.40 -0.79 -11.78
C LEU A 394 7.42 -1.31 -10.75
N THR A 395 8.73 -1.15 -11.02
CA THR A 395 9.82 -1.54 -10.11
C THR A 395 10.57 -0.36 -9.47
N GLY A 396 10.25 0.90 -9.79
CA GLY A 396 10.92 2.02 -9.10
C GLY A 396 10.92 3.42 -9.74
N SER A 397 10.17 3.69 -10.82
CA SER A 397 10.05 5.04 -11.38
C SER A 397 8.59 5.43 -11.57
N THR A 398 8.13 6.40 -10.78
CA THR A 398 6.75 6.90 -10.72
C THR A 398 6.38 7.88 -11.83
N SER A 399 7.24 8.10 -12.83
CA SER A 399 7.03 9.23 -13.76
C SER A 399 5.95 9.01 -14.84
N ASP A 400 5.56 7.76 -15.10
CA ASP A 400 4.70 7.38 -16.24
C ASP A 400 3.59 6.38 -15.82
N LEU A 401 3.00 6.51 -14.63
CA LEU A 401 1.86 5.67 -14.23
C LEU A 401 0.53 6.34 -14.63
N SER A 402 -0.23 5.69 -15.50
CA SER A 402 -1.60 6.08 -15.84
C SER A 402 -2.62 5.12 -15.24
N TYR A 403 -3.89 5.53 -15.23
CA TYR A 403 -4.99 4.65 -14.85
C TYR A 403 -5.82 4.31 -16.09
N ALA A 404 -6.33 3.09 -16.14
CA ALA A 404 -7.17 2.64 -17.24
C ALA A 404 -8.29 1.74 -16.74
N TYR A 405 -9.31 1.55 -17.57
CA TYR A 405 -10.38 0.61 -17.29
C TYR A 405 -10.72 -0.25 -18.51
N MET A 406 -11.37 -1.38 -18.27
CA MET A 406 -11.84 -2.30 -19.31
C MET A 406 -13.14 -2.99 -18.88
N ASN A 407 -13.98 -3.37 -19.84
CA ASN A 407 -15.16 -4.19 -19.58
C ASN A 407 -14.75 -5.56 -19.03
N LYS A 408 -15.35 -6.01 -17.92
CA LYS A 408 -15.04 -7.31 -17.27
C LYS A 408 -15.13 -8.48 -18.24
N LYS A 409 -16.21 -8.52 -19.03
CA LYS A 409 -16.46 -9.62 -19.98
C LYS A 409 -15.32 -9.76 -20.98
N ASP A 410 -14.77 -8.64 -21.45
CA ASP A 410 -13.68 -8.64 -22.41
C ASP A 410 -12.35 -9.00 -21.74
N PHE A 411 -12.07 -8.43 -20.56
CA PHE A 411 -10.86 -8.73 -19.81
C PHE A 411 -10.74 -10.22 -19.46
N TYR A 412 -11.80 -10.81 -18.90
CA TYR A 412 -11.84 -12.24 -18.56
C TYR A 412 -11.97 -13.16 -19.77
N ALA A 413 -12.21 -12.62 -20.97
CA ALA A 413 -12.09 -13.35 -22.23
C ALA A 413 -10.65 -13.28 -22.81
N GLY A 414 -9.68 -12.75 -22.05
CA GLY A 414 -8.28 -12.67 -22.46
C GLY A 414 -7.97 -11.52 -23.43
N LYS A 415 -8.85 -10.53 -23.54
CA LYS A 415 -8.60 -9.31 -24.32
C LYS A 415 -7.83 -8.29 -23.47
N LEU A 416 -7.07 -7.43 -24.14
CA LEU A 416 -6.37 -6.30 -23.51
C LEU A 416 -6.48 -5.09 -24.43
N ALA A 417 -7.49 -4.28 -24.17
CA ALA A 417 -7.90 -3.11 -24.94
C ALA A 417 -8.55 -2.12 -23.95
N CYS A 418 -7.72 -1.58 -23.07
CA CYS A 418 -8.16 -0.69 -22.00
C CYS A 418 -8.40 0.73 -22.54
N THR A 419 -9.27 1.46 -21.86
CA THR A 419 -9.44 2.91 -22.05
C THR A 419 -8.67 3.64 -20.95
N GLU A 420 -7.71 4.48 -21.33
CA GLU A 420 -6.99 5.33 -20.37
C GLU A 420 -7.91 6.42 -19.80
N ILE A 421 -7.75 6.68 -18.51
CA ILE A 421 -8.43 7.73 -17.76
C ILE A 421 -7.58 8.99 -17.89
N LYS A 422 -8.18 10.06 -18.43
CA LYS A 422 -7.46 11.29 -18.81
C LYS A 422 -7.24 12.27 -17.67
#